data_AF-A0A920A6S4-F1
#
_entry.id   AF-A0A920A6S4-F1
#
_cell.length_a   1.000
_cell.length_b   1.000
_cell.length_c   1.000
_cell.angle_alpha   90.00
_cell.angle_beta   90.00
_cell.angle_gamma   90.00
#
_symmetry.space_group_name_H-M   'P 1'
#
loop_
_entity.id
_entity.type
_entity.pdbx_description
1 polymer ?
#
loop_
_entity_poly.entity_id
_entity_poly.type
_entity_poly.pdbx_seq_one_letter_code
_entity_poly.pdbx_strand_id
1 'polypeptide(L)'
;MISDYSKDLDDEMRIVTNSLKNTLVSLIKKENLITTKGKLTQESIDEMDLDALLKTSIKNKKVSDLQKNIADQFKKYQAENKEKMAIFKKKIEGGNDLAPGVLSVIKVYLAVKRKIQAGDKLAGRHGNKGVISSIIPVEDMPYDENGEPVDIVLNPLGVPSRMNVGQILETHLGLAAKGLGSKIDKMIKSKEKLDGVKKVLNDIYSFGPRENDDISSLKDSEVKE
;
A
#
# COMPACT_ATOMS: atom_id res chain seq x y z
N MET A 1 10.69 -19.88 -4.35
CA MET A 1 11.82 -19.20 -3.67
C MET A 1 13.03 -19.01 -4.58
N ILE A 2 13.76 -20.06 -4.97
CA ILE A 2 14.90 -19.92 -5.93
C ILE A 2 14.42 -19.42 -7.30
N SER A 3 13.29 -19.96 -7.78
CA SER A 3 12.64 -19.51 -9.02
C SER A 3 12.28 -18.03 -9.00
N ASP A 4 11.78 -17.54 -7.86
CA ASP A 4 11.24 -16.19 -7.74
C ASP A 4 12.38 -15.18 -7.62
N TYR A 5 13.40 -15.52 -6.82
CA TYR A 5 14.63 -14.72 -6.74
C TYR A 5 15.40 -14.68 -8.08
N SER A 6 15.35 -15.75 -8.88
CA SER A 6 15.90 -15.72 -10.24
C SER A 6 15.15 -14.75 -11.13
N LYS A 7 13.81 -14.77 -11.08
CA LYS A 7 12.99 -13.82 -11.85
C LYS A 7 13.29 -12.38 -11.46
N ASP A 8 13.42 -12.08 -10.17
CA ASP A 8 13.76 -10.74 -9.70
C ASP A 8 15.12 -10.27 -10.24
N LEU A 9 16.16 -11.13 -10.21
CA LEU A 9 17.47 -10.80 -10.78
C LEU A 9 17.45 -10.65 -12.31
N ASP A 10 16.66 -11.48 -13.00
CA ASP A 10 16.47 -11.40 -14.45
C ASP A 10 15.75 -10.10 -14.85
N ASP A 11 14.76 -9.68 -14.05
CA ASP A 11 14.05 -8.41 -14.22
C ASP A 11 14.96 -7.20 -13.98
N GLU A 12 15.76 -7.22 -12.91
CA GLU A 12 16.80 -6.22 -12.67
C GLU A 12 17.79 -6.14 -13.86
N MET A 13 18.25 -7.30 -14.35
CA MET A 13 19.17 -7.37 -15.48
C MET A 13 18.55 -6.82 -16.76
N ARG A 14 17.27 -7.09 -17.02
CA ARG A 14 16.53 -6.53 -18.16
C ARG A 14 16.43 -5.01 -18.08
N ILE A 15 16.13 -4.45 -16.91
CA ILE A 15 16.01 -2.99 -16.71
C ILE A 15 17.36 -2.30 -16.99
N VAL A 16 18.45 -2.85 -16.43
CA VAL A 16 19.80 -2.31 -16.63
C VAL A 16 20.22 -2.43 -18.10
N THR A 17 19.97 -3.58 -18.73
CA THR A 17 20.29 -3.82 -20.15
C THR A 17 19.57 -2.81 -21.05
N ASN A 18 18.28 -2.55 -20.80
CA ASN A 18 17.49 -1.58 -21.55
C ASN A 18 17.99 -0.14 -21.34
N SER A 19 18.38 0.21 -20.11
CA SER A 19 18.96 1.53 -19.81
C SER A 19 20.29 1.76 -20.54
N LEU A 20 21.19 0.77 -20.51
CA LEU A 20 22.46 0.80 -21.23
C LEU A 20 22.26 0.86 -22.75
N LYS A 21 21.31 0.08 -23.29
CA LYS A 21 20.91 0.14 -24.70
C LYS A 21 20.42 1.53 -25.07
N ASN A 22 19.49 2.11 -24.31
CA ASN A 22 18.96 3.45 -24.56
C ASN A 22 20.05 4.52 -24.53
N THR A 23 21.02 4.40 -23.62
CA THR A 23 22.16 5.33 -23.52
C THR A 23 23.03 5.26 -24.77
N LEU A 24 23.39 4.06 -25.23
CA LEU A 24 24.15 3.84 -26.46
C LEU A 24 23.39 4.36 -27.70
N VAL A 25 22.11 4.02 -27.83
CA VAL A 25 21.25 4.46 -28.93
C VAL A 25 21.12 5.98 -28.98
N SER A 26 21.02 6.64 -27.82
CA SER A 26 20.96 8.11 -27.74
C SER A 26 22.23 8.78 -28.26
N LEU A 27 23.40 8.18 -28.02
CA LEU A 27 24.68 8.71 -28.50
C LEU A 27 24.85 8.47 -30.01
N ILE A 28 24.45 7.31 -30.51
CA ILE A 28 24.43 6.98 -31.94
C ILE A 28 23.54 7.96 -32.71
N LYS A 29 22.36 8.30 -32.15
CA LYS A 29 21.46 9.33 -32.69
C LYS A 29 22.12 10.72 -32.71
N LYS A 30 22.78 11.13 -31.62
CA LYS A 30 23.45 12.44 -31.52
C LYS A 30 24.63 12.61 -32.49
N GLU A 31 25.36 11.53 -32.79
CA GLU A 31 26.51 11.56 -33.71
C GLU A 31 26.09 11.31 -35.19
N ASN A 32 24.79 11.31 -35.51
CA ASN A 32 24.22 11.11 -36.86
C ASN A 32 24.73 9.83 -37.58
N LEU A 33 24.94 8.75 -36.83
CA LEU A 33 25.50 7.50 -37.37
C LEU A 33 24.43 6.52 -37.89
N ILE A 34 23.16 6.94 -37.96
CA ILE A 34 22.05 6.15 -38.46
C ILE A 34 21.98 6.30 -39.98
N THR A 35 22.00 5.17 -40.69
CA THR A 35 22.03 5.11 -42.16
C THR A 35 20.72 4.57 -42.71
N THR A 36 20.35 4.96 -43.94
CA THR A 36 19.13 4.50 -44.63
C THR A 36 19.28 3.12 -45.28
N LYS A 37 20.52 2.64 -45.49
CA LYS A 37 20.85 1.25 -45.87
C LYS A 37 22.18 0.84 -45.22
N GLY A 38 22.18 -0.22 -44.43
CA GLY A 38 23.37 -0.73 -43.72
C GLY A 38 23.03 -1.48 -42.44
N LYS A 39 24.05 -1.81 -41.64
CA LYS A 39 23.89 -2.51 -40.34
C LYS A 39 23.35 -1.63 -39.20
N LEU A 40 23.27 -0.31 -39.40
CA LEU A 40 22.74 0.67 -38.44
C LEU A 40 21.55 1.43 -39.05
N THR A 41 20.44 0.74 -39.30
CA THR A 41 19.13 1.37 -39.56
C THR A 41 18.37 1.53 -38.24
N GLN A 42 17.42 2.47 -38.15
CA GLN A 42 16.62 2.68 -36.93
C GLN A 42 15.89 1.40 -36.51
N GLU A 43 15.33 0.66 -37.48
CA GLU A 43 14.67 -0.63 -37.27
C GLU A 43 15.63 -1.71 -36.77
N SER A 44 16.85 -1.80 -37.33
CA SER A 44 17.85 -2.79 -36.89
C SER A 44 18.36 -2.52 -35.48
N ILE A 45 18.49 -1.24 -35.09
CA ILE A 45 19.00 -0.86 -33.76
C ILE A 45 17.95 -1.15 -32.68
N ASP A 46 16.67 -0.97 -32.99
CA ASP A 46 15.58 -1.22 -32.06
C ASP A 46 15.40 -2.75 -31.84
N GLU A 47 15.62 -3.57 -32.86
CA GLU A 47 15.58 -5.05 -32.77
C GLU A 47 16.84 -5.71 -32.21
N MET A 48 18.00 -5.04 -32.25
CA MET A 48 19.26 -5.62 -31.75
C MET A 48 19.34 -5.69 -30.22
N ASP A 49 19.81 -6.82 -29.70
CA ASP A 49 20.18 -6.96 -28.29
C ASP A 49 21.45 -6.14 -27.96
N LEU A 50 21.61 -5.79 -26.67
CA LEU A 50 22.78 -5.04 -26.20
C LEU A 50 24.11 -5.71 -26.59
N ASP A 51 24.19 -7.05 -26.51
CA ASP A 51 25.37 -7.80 -26.92
C ASP A 51 25.69 -7.68 -28.42
N ALA A 52 24.68 -7.59 -29.28
CA ALA A 52 24.86 -7.38 -30.72
C ALA A 52 25.33 -5.94 -31.01
N LEU A 53 24.77 -4.96 -30.29
CA LEU A 53 25.16 -3.55 -30.39
C LEU A 53 26.60 -3.29 -29.89
N LEU A 54 27.02 -3.98 -28.83
CA LEU A 54 28.39 -3.90 -28.31
C LEU A 54 29.44 -4.51 -29.26
N LYS A 55 29.07 -5.53 -30.04
CA LYS A 55 29.96 -6.19 -31.03
C LYS A 55 30.02 -5.47 -32.37
N THR A 56 29.15 -4.49 -32.60
CA THR A 56 29.09 -3.77 -33.88
C THR A 56 30.25 -2.77 -33.97
N SER A 57 31.06 -2.89 -35.02
CA SER A 57 32.20 -2.01 -35.26
C SER A 57 31.73 -0.63 -35.73
N ILE A 58 31.83 0.38 -34.86
CA ILE A 58 31.47 1.77 -35.15
C ILE A 58 32.76 2.60 -35.25
N LYS A 59 33.01 3.21 -36.42
CA LYS A 59 34.18 4.07 -36.67
C LYS A 59 33.96 5.49 -36.12
N ASN A 60 33.68 5.61 -34.82
CA ASN A 60 33.66 6.88 -34.09
C ASN A 60 34.32 6.68 -32.72
N LYS A 61 35.36 7.48 -32.42
CA LYS A 61 36.17 7.34 -31.21
C LYS A 61 35.32 7.43 -29.94
N LYS A 62 34.37 8.38 -29.87
CA LYS A 62 33.49 8.58 -28.71
C LYS A 62 32.54 7.40 -28.48
N VAL A 63 31.97 6.86 -29.56
CA VAL A 63 31.02 5.73 -29.48
C VAL A 63 31.77 4.44 -29.14
N SER A 64 32.97 4.23 -29.69
CA SER A 64 33.83 3.09 -29.35
C SER A 64 34.27 3.11 -27.88
N ASP A 65 34.61 4.28 -27.33
CA ASP A 65 34.98 4.41 -25.92
C ASP A 65 33.77 4.15 -25.00
N LEU A 66 32.57 4.61 -25.37
CA LEU A 66 31.34 4.30 -24.65
C LEU A 66 30.99 2.79 -24.73
N GLN A 67 31.14 2.15 -25.89
CA GLN A 67 30.93 0.70 -26.06
C GLN A 67 31.82 -0.10 -25.11
N LYS A 68 33.09 0.30 -24.94
CA LYS A 68 34.01 -0.35 -23.99
C LYS A 68 33.55 -0.18 -22.54
N ASN A 69 33.21 1.06 -22.14
CA ASN A 69 32.74 1.34 -20.78
C ASN A 69 31.44 0.60 -20.44
N ILE A 70 30.48 0.57 -21.38
CA ILE A 70 29.23 -0.17 -21.21
C ILE A 70 29.49 -1.67 -21.15
N ALA A 71 30.39 -2.21 -21.98
CA ALA A 71 30.73 -3.63 -21.94
C ALA A 71 31.38 -4.03 -20.60
N ASP A 72 32.25 -3.19 -20.04
CA ASP A 72 32.88 -3.44 -18.74
C ASP A 72 31.87 -3.34 -17.59
N GLN A 73 30.99 -2.33 -17.61
CA GLN A 73 29.91 -2.20 -16.63
C GLN A 73 28.93 -3.38 -16.70
N PHE A 74 28.55 -3.80 -17.90
CA PHE A 74 27.65 -4.92 -18.12
C PHE A 74 28.25 -6.24 -17.63
N LYS A 75 29.54 -6.50 -17.91
CA LYS A 75 30.26 -7.67 -17.38
C LYS A 75 30.35 -7.66 -15.86
N LYS A 76 30.65 -6.51 -15.25
CA LYS A 76 30.70 -6.37 -13.80
C LYS A 76 29.35 -6.66 -13.17
N TYR A 77 28.28 -6.09 -13.73
CA TYR A 77 26.91 -6.30 -13.24
C TYR A 77 26.46 -7.76 -13.38
N GLN A 78 26.78 -8.42 -14.50
CA GLN A 78 26.52 -9.87 -14.65
C GLN A 78 27.25 -10.71 -13.61
N ALA A 79 28.52 -10.38 -13.32
CA ALA A 79 29.30 -11.09 -12.30
C ALA A 79 28.69 -10.91 -10.89
N GLU A 80 28.29 -9.69 -10.54
CA GLU A 80 27.63 -9.38 -9.27
C GLU A 80 26.30 -10.13 -9.10
N ASN A 81 25.45 -10.17 -10.14
CA ASN A 81 24.20 -10.92 -10.07
C ASN A 81 24.42 -12.43 -9.94
N LYS A 82 25.45 -12.98 -10.61
CA LYS A 82 25.84 -14.39 -10.44
C LYS A 82 26.33 -14.68 -9.03
N GLU A 83 27.08 -13.77 -8.42
CA GLU A 83 27.54 -13.89 -7.03
C GLU A 83 26.37 -13.83 -6.04
N LYS A 84 25.45 -12.88 -6.19
CA LYS A 84 24.22 -12.77 -5.39
C LYS A 84 23.41 -14.07 -5.46
N MET A 85 23.23 -14.62 -6.66
CA MET A 85 22.56 -15.90 -6.87
C MET A 85 23.28 -17.06 -6.17
N ALA A 86 24.62 -17.13 -6.26
CA ALA A 86 25.40 -18.16 -5.60
C ALA A 86 25.28 -18.07 -4.07
N ILE A 87 25.33 -16.87 -3.50
CA ILE A 87 25.13 -16.64 -2.06
C ILE A 87 23.73 -17.06 -1.63
N PHE A 88 22.70 -16.68 -2.40
CA PHE A 88 21.31 -17.03 -2.09
C PHE A 88 21.06 -18.53 -2.16
N LYS A 89 21.57 -19.22 -3.20
CA LYS A 89 21.52 -20.68 -3.30
C LYS A 89 22.20 -21.34 -2.11
N LYS A 90 23.41 -20.90 -1.75
CA LYS A 90 24.14 -21.42 -0.58
C LYS A 90 23.39 -21.21 0.73
N LYS A 91 22.62 -20.13 0.88
CA LYS A 91 21.79 -19.89 2.07
C LYS A 91 20.56 -20.81 2.13
N ILE A 92 19.99 -21.17 0.99
CA ILE A 92 18.83 -22.08 0.94
C ILE A 92 19.26 -23.54 1.06
N GLU A 93 20.36 -23.91 0.41
CA GLU A 93 20.92 -25.26 0.45
C GLU A 93 21.69 -25.53 1.75
N GLY A 94 22.21 -24.48 2.39
CA GLY A 94 22.81 -24.55 3.71
C GLY A 94 21.79 -25.10 4.70
N GLY A 95 22.09 -26.27 5.26
CA GLY A 95 21.24 -26.88 6.28
C GLY A 95 20.96 -25.91 7.42
N ASN A 96 19.72 -25.92 7.91
CA ASN A 96 19.38 -25.16 9.10
C ASN A 96 20.09 -25.75 10.31
N ASP A 97 20.53 -24.90 11.23
CA ASP A 97 21.05 -25.34 12.52
C ASP A 97 19.89 -25.96 13.32
N LEU A 98 19.87 -27.29 13.40
CA LEU A 98 18.89 -28.06 14.13
C LEU A 98 19.46 -28.45 15.49
N ALA A 99 18.61 -28.44 16.51
CA ALA A 99 19.00 -28.92 17.84
C ALA A 99 19.49 -30.38 17.77
N PRO A 100 20.47 -30.79 18.60
CA PRO A 100 21.01 -32.13 18.58
C PRO A 100 19.90 -33.18 18.79
N GLY A 101 19.85 -34.18 17.90
CA GLY A 101 18.82 -35.23 17.90
C GLY A 101 17.59 -34.94 17.03
N VAL A 102 17.48 -33.76 16.41
CA VAL A 102 16.37 -33.41 15.51
C VAL A 102 16.77 -33.62 14.05
N LEU A 103 16.03 -34.47 13.33
CA LEU A 103 16.28 -34.77 11.90
C LEU A 103 15.62 -33.75 10.95
N SER A 104 14.41 -33.28 11.27
CA SER A 104 13.69 -32.30 10.46
C SER A 104 12.68 -31.52 11.32
N VAL A 105 12.37 -30.29 10.92
CA VAL A 105 11.36 -29.44 11.56
C VAL A 105 10.36 -28.99 10.50
N ILE A 106 9.08 -29.30 10.73
CA ILE A 106 7.97 -28.87 9.87
C ILE A 106 7.20 -27.78 10.62
N LYS A 107 7.13 -26.58 10.05
CA LYS A 107 6.35 -25.46 10.60
C LYS A 107 5.05 -25.33 9.83
N VAL A 108 3.91 -25.53 10.51
CA VAL A 108 2.58 -25.33 9.95
C VAL A 108 2.00 -24.03 10.52
N TYR A 109 1.72 -23.07 9.64
CA TYR A 109 1.07 -21.80 10.03
C TYR A 109 -0.43 -21.93 9.85
N LEU A 110 -1.19 -21.78 10.94
CA LEU A 110 -2.65 -21.80 10.92
C LEU A 110 -3.18 -20.41 11.22
N ALA A 111 -3.93 -19.83 10.29
CA ALA A 111 -4.67 -18.59 10.50
C ALA A 111 -6.10 -18.92 10.95
N VAL A 112 -6.52 -18.37 12.10
CA VAL A 112 -7.87 -18.55 12.64
C VAL A 112 -8.49 -17.19 12.93
N LYS A 113 -9.71 -16.95 12.41
CA LYS A 113 -10.52 -15.80 12.81
C LYS A 113 -11.30 -16.15 14.07
N ARG A 114 -11.02 -15.44 15.18
CA ARG A 114 -11.77 -15.58 16.44
C ARG A 114 -12.95 -14.61 16.45
N LYS A 115 -14.11 -15.09 16.89
CA LYS A 115 -15.30 -14.27 17.12
C LYS A 115 -15.31 -13.77 18.57
N ILE A 116 -16.00 -12.66 18.81
CA ILE A 116 -16.24 -12.13 20.16
C ILE A 116 -17.13 -13.11 20.93
N GLN A 117 -16.80 -13.37 22.19
CA GLN A 117 -17.51 -14.28 23.07
C GLN A 117 -17.69 -13.68 24.48
N ALA A 118 -18.68 -14.17 25.22
CA ALA A 118 -18.81 -13.87 26.64
C ALA A 118 -17.53 -14.31 27.37
N GLY A 119 -17.02 -13.47 28.25
CA GLY A 119 -15.71 -13.66 28.88
C GLY A 119 -14.55 -12.92 28.20
N ASP A 120 -14.73 -12.39 26.98
CA ASP A 120 -13.73 -11.54 26.37
C ASP A 120 -13.61 -10.19 27.12
N LYS A 121 -12.39 -9.71 27.25
CA LYS A 121 -12.09 -8.44 27.93
C LYS A 121 -12.06 -7.30 26.94
N LEU A 122 -12.86 -6.27 27.22
CA LEU A 122 -12.91 -5.03 26.44
C LEU A 122 -12.39 -3.85 27.28
N ALA A 123 -11.85 -2.85 26.59
CA ALA A 123 -11.39 -1.61 27.20
C ALA A 123 -11.75 -0.43 26.31
N GLY A 124 -12.26 0.65 26.91
CA GLY A 124 -12.46 1.93 26.26
C GLY A 124 -11.26 2.86 26.42
N ARG A 125 -11.28 3.95 25.65
CA ARG A 125 -10.18 4.93 25.55
C ARG A 125 -10.00 5.77 26.82
N HIS A 126 -11.05 5.87 27.63
CA HIS A 126 -11.05 6.58 28.91
C HIS A 126 -10.69 5.68 30.10
N GLY A 127 -10.06 4.51 29.86
CA GLY A 127 -9.58 3.62 30.92
C GLY A 127 -10.68 2.79 31.60
N ASN A 128 -11.91 2.83 31.10
CA ASN A 128 -12.95 1.86 31.45
C ASN A 128 -12.59 0.49 30.89
N LYS A 129 -12.52 -0.52 31.74
CA LYS A 129 -12.21 -1.91 31.38
C LYS A 129 -13.33 -2.79 31.90
N GLY A 130 -13.76 -3.76 31.10
CA GLY A 130 -14.85 -4.67 31.43
C GLY A 130 -14.65 -6.03 30.75
N VAL A 131 -15.43 -7.00 31.18
CA VAL A 131 -15.53 -8.32 30.55
C VAL A 131 -16.95 -8.46 30.04
N ILE A 132 -17.13 -9.00 28.84
CA ILE A 132 -18.47 -9.22 28.25
C ILE A 132 -19.21 -10.24 29.13
N SER A 133 -20.35 -9.85 29.70
CA SER A 133 -21.14 -10.74 30.57
C SER A 133 -21.99 -11.73 29.75
N SER A 134 -22.67 -11.22 28.73
CA SER A 134 -23.62 -11.96 27.91
C SER A 134 -23.76 -11.29 26.55
N ILE A 135 -24.10 -12.08 25.52
CA ILE A 135 -24.46 -11.62 24.19
C ILE A 135 -25.94 -11.94 24.04
N ILE A 136 -26.76 -10.90 23.91
CA ILE A 136 -28.23 -10.99 23.93
C ILE A 136 -28.75 -10.78 22.49
N PRO A 137 -29.87 -11.43 22.10
CA PRO A 137 -30.55 -11.13 20.83
C PRO A 137 -30.96 -9.65 20.71
N VAL A 138 -31.12 -9.18 19.47
CA VAL A 138 -31.37 -7.75 19.18
C VAL A 138 -32.75 -7.30 19.68
N GLU A 139 -33.72 -8.21 19.69
CA GLU A 139 -35.09 -7.99 20.14
C GLU A 139 -35.22 -7.70 21.65
N ASP A 140 -34.26 -8.16 22.45
CA ASP A 140 -34.26 -7.97 23.91
C ASP A 140 -33.45 -6.72 24.32
N MET A 141 -32.79 -6.05 23.37
CA MET A 141 -32.01 -4.85 23.64
C MET A 141 -32.92 -3.61 23.77
N PRO A 142 -32.58 -2.65 24.65
CA PRO A 142 -33.27 -1.36 24.69
C PRO A 142 -33.19 -0.66 23.34
N TYR A 143 -34.29 -0.02 22.93
CA TYR A 143 -34.41 0.68 21.65
C TYR A 143 -34.94 2.10 21.82
N ASP A 144 -34.65 2.96 20.85
CA ASP A 144 -35.14 4.34 20.82
C ASP A 144 -36.57 4.45 20.24
N GLU A 145 -37.12 5.65 20.19
CA GLU A 145 -38.43 5.94 19.60
C GLU A 145 -38.54 5.60 18.10
N ASN A 146 -37.41 5.47 17.39
CA ASN A 146 -37.34 5.07 16.00
C ASN A 146 -37.15 3.55 15.82
N GLY A 147 -37.06 2.80 16.93
CA GLY A 147 -36.82 1.35 16.93
C GLY A 147 -35.36 0.96 16.72
N GLU A 148 -34.40 1.86 16.86
CA GLU A 148 -32.97 1.57 16.79
C GLU A 148 -32.49 0.96 18.12
N PRO A 149 -32.06 -0.31 18.14
CA PRO A 149 -31.56 -0.97 19.34
C PRO A 149 -30.14 -0.49 19.69
N VAL A 150 -29.81 -0.49 20.98
CA VAL A 150 -28.47 -0.17 21.47
C VAL A 150 -27.53 -1.36 21.29
N ASP A 151 -26.28 -1.14 20.87
CA ASP A 151 -25.29 -2.22 20.71
C ASP A 151 -24.66 -2.69 22.04
N ILE A 152 -24.39 -1.76 22.96
CA ILE A 152 -23.68 -2.02 24.22
C ILE A 152 -24.33 -1.25 25.37
N VAL A 153 -24.66 -1.96 26.45
CA VAL A 153 -25.15 -1.35 27.69
C VAL A 153 -24.01 -1.29 28.72
N LEU A 154 -23.74 -0.09 29.25
CA LEU A 154 -22.70 0.15 30.24
C LEU A 154 -23.31 0.56 31.59
N ASN A 155 -22.63 0.22 32.69
CA ASN A 155 -23.06 0.63 34.03
C ASN A 155 -22.63 2.09 34.32
N PRO A 156 -23.56 3.00 34.64
CA PRO A 156 -23.25 4.41 34.90
C PRO A 156 -22.45 4.63 36.19
N LEU A 157 -22.51 3.72 37.17
CA LEU A 157 -21.87 3.90 38.48
C LEU A 157 -20.34 4.01 38.39
N GLY A 158 -19.74 3.45 37.34
CA GLY A 158 -18.30 3.52 37.11
C GLY A 158 -17.80 4.91 36.73
N VAL A 159 -18.68 5.80 36.24
CA VAL A 159 -18.29 7.12 35.74
C VAL A 159 -17.99 8.10 36.88
N PRO A 160 -18.90 8.32 37.86
CA PRO A 160 -18.64 9.24 38.96
C PRO A 160 -17.50 8.74 39.86
N SER A 161 -17.47 7.44 40.15
CA SER A 161 -16.48 6.84 41.05
C SER A 161 -15.04 6.98 40.55
N ARG A 162 -14.82 6.91 39.24
CA ARG A 162 -13.49 7.04 38.63
C ARG A 162 -13.20 8.43 38.07
N MET A 163 -14.17 9.35 38.18
CA MET A 163 -14.11 10.70 37.61
C MET A 163 -13.77 10.74 36.11
N ASN A 164 -14.14 9.70 35.36
CA ASN A 164 -13.88 9.58 33.93
C ASN A 164 -14.98 10.27 33.11
N VAL A 165 -15.22 11.56 33.35
CA VAL A 165 -16.31 12.33 32.72
C VAL A 165 -16.14 12.43 31.20
N GLY A 166 -14.90 12.34 30.70
CA GLY A 166 -14.58 12.35 29.28
C GLY A 166 -15.37 11.34 28.46
N GLN A 167 -15.72 10.17 29.02
CA GLN A 167 -16.51 9.16 28.30
C GLN A 167 -17.93 9.64 27.97
N ILE A 168 -18.52 10.47 28.83
CA ILE A 168 -19.85 11.04 28.62
C ILE A 168 -19.76 12.10 27.53
N LEU A 169 -18.74 12.96 27.58
CA LEU A 169 -18.50 13.98 26.56
C LEU A 169 -18.22 13.35 25.19
N GLU A 170 -17.42 12.27 25.14
CA GLU A 170 -17.17 11.49 23.92
C GLU A 170 -18.48 10.89 23.39
N THR A 171 -19.33 10.34 24.26
CA THR A 171 -20.62 9.76 23.86
C THR A 171 -21.58 10.83 23.31
N HIS A 172 -21.67 12.00 23.93
CA HIS A 172 -22.49 13.11 23.44
C HIS A 172 -22.00 13.63 22.09
N LEU A 173 -20.69 13.83 21.94
CA LEU A 173 -20.11 14.29 20.69
C LEU A 173 -20.26 13.24 19.58
N GLY A 174 -20.11 11.95 19.92
CA GLY A 174 -20.34 10.84 19.02
C GLY A 174 -21.80 10.76 18.56
N LEU A 175 -22.76 10.99 19.46
CA LEU A 175 -24.19 11.03 19.10
C LEU A 175 -24.51 12.21 18.16
N ALA A 176 -23.96 13.39 18.44
CA ALA A 176 -24.09 14.54 17.55
C ALA A 176 -23.50 14.26 16.16
N ALA A 177 -22.30 13.66 16.10
CA ALA A 177 -21.66 13.26 14.84
C ALA A 177 -22.47 12.21 14.07
N LYS A 178 -23.01 11.18 14.75
CA LYS A 178 -23.91 10.17 14.15
C LYS A 178 -25.17 10.84 13.57
N GLY A 179 -25.76 11.80 14.28
CA GLY A 179 -26.92 12.57 13.82
C GLY A 179 -26.62 13.38 12.56
N LEU A 180 -25.50 14.12 12.54
CA LEU A 180 -25.05 14.87 11.36
C LEU A 180 -24.77 13.95 10.17
N GLY A 181 -24.09 12.82 10.40
CA GLY A 181 -23.85 11.80 9.38
C GLY A 181 -25.15 11.21 8.82
N SER A 182 -26.13 10.93 9.68
CA SER A 182 -27.45 10.43 9.27
C SER A 182 -28.23 11.46 8.44
N LYS A 183 -28.08 12.75 8.73
CA LYS A 183 -28.67 13.83 7.93
C LYS A 183 -28.04 13.89 6.53
N ILE A 184 -26.72 13.82 6.44
CA ILE A 184 -25.99 13.81 5.17
C ILE A 184 -26.35 12.57 4.35
N ASP A 185 -26.36 11.39 4.96
CA ASP A 185 -26.75 10.13 4.30
C ASP A 185 -28.17 10.20 3.73
N LYS A 186 -29.13 10.79 4.47
CA LYS A 186 -30.48 11.04 3.97
C LYS A 186 -30.49 11.96 2.74
N MET A 187 -29.72 13.04 2.73
CA MET A 187 -29.62 13.97 1.59
C MET A 187 -28.99 13.33 0.35
N ILE A 188 -27.98 12.49 0.55
CA ILE A 188 -27.33 11.75 -0.55
C ILE A 188 -28.32 10.72 -1.12
N LYS A 189 -29.02 9.96 -0.27
CA LYS A 189 -30.02 8.97 -0.68
C LYS A 189 -31.23 9.59 -1.37
N SER A 190 -31.67 10.78 -0.96
CA SER A 190 -32.76 11.53 -1.59
C SER A 190 -32.37 12.16 -2.94
N LYS A 191 -31.11 12.01 -3.37
CA LYS A 191 -30.54 12.64 -4.59
C LYS A 191 -30.70 14.16 -4.59
N GLU A 192 -30.59 14.79 -3.43
CA GLU A 192 -30.58 16.24 -3.35
C GLU A 192 -29.41 16.83 -4.17
N LYS A 193 -29.58 18.10 -4.58
CA LYS A 193 -28.53 18.82 -5.29
C LYS A 193 -27.29 18.88 -4.39
N LEU A 194 -26.12 18.61 -4.97
CA LEU A 194 -24.85 18.63 -4.25
C LEU A 194 -24.56 19.98 -3.59
N ASP A 195 -25.09 21.08 -4.12
CA ASP A 195 -25.01 22.40 -3.50
C ASP A 195 -25.67 22.45 -2.12
N GLY A 196 -26.76 21.70 -1.91
CA GLY A 196 -27.42 21.58 -0.60
C GLY A 196 -26.54 20.83 0.40
N VAL A 197 -25.90 19.75 -0.04
CA VAL A 197 -24.96 18.98 0.78
C VAL A 197 -23.73 19.81 1.13
N LYS A 198 -23.14 20.52 0.15
CA LYS A 198 -21.99 21.42 0.37
C LYS A 198 -22.30 22.53 1.39
N LYS A 199 -23.52 23.08 1.38
CA LYS A 199 -23.95 24.05 2.40
C LYS A 199 -23.98 23.45 3.80
N VAL A 200 -24.58 22.27 3.95
CA VAL A 200 -24.63 21.59 5.26
C VAL A 200 -23.23 21.23 5.75
N LEU A 201 -22.33 20.80 4.85
CA LEU A 201 -20.93 20.56 5.19
C LEU A 201 -20.24 21.85 5.63
N ASN A 202 -20.38 22.95 4.89
CA ASN A 202 -19.85 24.25 5.29
C ASN A 202 -20.32 24.65 6.69
N ASP A 203 -21.62 24.51 6.97
CA ASP A 203 -22.17 24.84 8.29
C ASP A 203 -21.54 23.99 9.40
N ILE A 204 -21.37 22.68 9.17
CA ILE A 204 -20.75 21.76 10.15
C ILE A 204 -19.28 22.10 10.41
N TYR A 205 -18.49 22.28 9.36
CA TYR A 205 -17.05 22.51 9.49
C TYR A 205 -16.69 23.95 9.86
N SER A 206 -17.59 24.91 9.64
CA SER A 206 -17.45 26.27 10.18
C SER A 206 -17.56 26.31 11.71
N PHE A 207 -18.15 25.27 12.31
CA PHE A 207 -18.27 25.15 13.76
C PHE A 207 -17.00 24.52 14.37
N GLY A 208 -16.05 25.36 14.77
CA GLY A 208 -14.86 24.91 15.50
C GLY A 208 -13.71 25.91 15.49
N PRO A 209 -12.60 25.62 16.20
CA PRO A 209 -11.42 26.49 16.23
C PRO A 209 -10.58 26.46 14.93
N ARG A 210 -11.00 25.70 13.92
CA ARG A 210 -10.36 25.67 12.60
C ARG A 210 -11.02 26.72 11.73
N GLU A 211 -10.32 27.82 11.51
CA GLU A 211 -10.72 28.79 10.49
C GLU A 211 -10.31 28.27 9.11
N ASN A 212 -11.28 28.14 8.21
CA ASN A 212 -11.11 28.00 6.75
C ASN A 212 -10.78 26.61 6.18
N ASP A 213 -11.53 25.57 6.52
CA ASP A 213 -11.57 24.37 5.67
C ASP A 213 -12.35 24.70 4.37
N ASP A 214 -11.65 24.86 3.24
CA ASP A 214 -12.25 25.21 1.95
C ASP A 214 -12.97 24.04 1.29
N ILE A 215 -14.16 23.74 1.81
CA ILE A 215 -15.08 22.73 1.29
C ILE A 215 -15.66 23.13 -0.07
N SER A 216 -15.58 24.41 -0.44
CA SER A 216 -16.04 24.88 -1.75
C SER A 216 -15.15 24.40 -2.89
N SER A 217 -13.89 24.06 -2.60
CA SER A 217 -12.93 23.48 -3.54
C SER A 217 -13.18 22.01 -3.88
N LEU A 218 -14.05 21.31 -3.14
CA LEU A 218 -14.32 19.88 -3.34
C LEU A 218 -15.10 19.61 -4.62
N LYS A 219 -14.61 18.61 -5.38
CA LYS A 219 -15.28 18.11 -6.59
C LYS A 219 -16.50 17.29 -6.22
N ASP A 220 -17.45 17.24 -7.14
CA ASP A 220 -18.71 16.51 -6.97
C ASP A 220 -18.55 14.99 -6.79
N SER A 221 -17.40 14.43 -7.20
CA SER A 221 -17.01 13.05 -6.91
C SER A 221 -16.52 12.87 -5.47
N GLU A 222 -15.79 13.84 -4.94
CA GLU A 222 -15.20 13.82 -3.59
C GLU A 222 -16.26 14.05 -2.51
N VAL A 223 -17.37 14.73 -2.85
CA VAL A 223 -18.51 14.92 -1.94
C VAL A 223 -19.39 13.67 -1.83
N LYS A 224 -19.25 12.71 -2.75
CA LYS A 224 -20.04 11.46 -2.78
C LYS A 224 -19.35 10.26 -2.13
N GLU A 225 -18.04 10.34 -1.92
CA GLU A 225 -17.25 9.37 -1.15
C GLU A 225 -17.43 9.59 0.36
#